data_AF-A0A645BEK4-F1
#
_entry.id   AF-A0A645BEK4-F1
#
_cell.length_a   1.000
_cell.length_b   1.000
_cell.length_c   1.000
_cell.angle_alpha   90.00
_cell.angle_beta   90.00
_cell.angle_gamma   90.00
#
_symmetry.space_group_name_H-M   'P 1'
#
loop_
_entity.id
_entity.type
_entity.pdbx_description
1 polymer ?
#
loop_
_entity_poly.entity_id
_entity_poly.type
_entity_poly.pdbx_seq_one_letter_code
_entity_poly.pdbx_strand_id
1 'polypeptide(L)'
;MKIRHVIVTALSLIIWGLSYGQEWSVKDIGIGILDTSEYDKELRIVKKGVKWSEKEIYNLRLSPGTEKVFATWVAGPPTKDFLNENGLPAWMCEYVITYPDKSIQKFGPFGFYESGFSTMIINPSLKLLGKWKIEYFIVHRDTNDRRLIGTRLFTLSE
;
A
#
# COMPACT_ATOMS: atom_id res chain seq x y z
N MET A 1 6.04 42.45 -59.71
CA MET A 1 5.18 41.25 -59.75
C MET A 1 5.24 40.59 -58.37
N LYS A 2 4.09 40.48 -57.69
CA LYS A 2 3.94 39.90 -56.34
C LYS A 2 4.04 38.37 -56.39
N ILE A 3 4.20 37.76 -55.21
CA ILE A 3 3.85 36.38 -54.77
C ILE A 3 5.10 35.58 -54.36
N ARG A 4 5.17 34.90 -53.21
CA ARG A 4 4.50 34.94 -51.88
C ARG A 4 5.38 34.01 -51.04
N HIS A 5 5.72 34.40 -49.82
CA HIS A 5 6.40 33.51 -48.89
C HIS A 5 5.39 32.45 -48.43
N VAL A 6 5.66 31.18 -48.70
CA VAL A 6 4.88 30.07 -48.15
C VAL A 6 5.55 29.69 -46.83
N ILE A 7 5.01 30.23 -45.73
CA ILE A 7 5.33 29.75 -44.39
C ILE A 7 4.49 28.49 -44.18
N VAL A 8 5.15 27.32 -44.22
CA VAL A 8 4.54 26.06 -43.80
C VAL A 8 4.66 25.98 -42.29
N THR A 9 3.62 26.42 -41.58
CA THR A 9 3.51 26.24 -40.14
C THR A 9 3.14 24.78 -39.87
N ALA A 10 4.11 23.96 -39.48
CA ALA A 10 3.85 22.62 -38.98
C ALA A 10 3.15 22.73 -37.62
N LEU A 11 1.84 22.49 -37.59
CA LEU A 11 1.04 22.49 -36.37
C LEU A 11 1.32 21.16 -35.64
N SER A 12 2.23 21.17 -34.68
CA SER A 12 2.47 20.04 -33.78
C SER A 12 1.25 19.86 -32.86
N LEU A 13 0.35 18.95 -33.22
CA LEU A 13 -0.67 18.42 -32.33
C LEU A 13 0.03 17.55 -31.27
N ILE A 14 0.43 18.19 -30.16
CA ILE A 14 0.79 17.45 -28.95
C ILE A 14 -0.52 16.92 -28.39
N ILE A 15 -0.83 15.66 -28.72
CA ILE A 15 -1.86 14.90 -28.04
C ILE A 15 -1.30 14.62 -26.65
N TRP A 16 -1.61 15.49 -25.68
CA TRP A 16 -1.54 15.12 -24.29
C TRP A 16 -2.54 14.00 -24.13
N GLY A 17 -2.05 12.75 -24.09
CA GLY A 17 -2.87 11.62 -23.68
C GLY A 17 -3.48 11.99 -22.34
N LEU A 18 -4.77 12.28 -22.33
CA LEU A 18 -5.53 12.44 -21.12
C LEU A 18 -5.49 11.07 -20.43
N SER A 19 -4.56 10.91 -19.50
CA SER A 19 -4.49 9.76 -18.61
C SER A 19 -5.69 9.84 -17.66
N TYR A 20 -6.88 9.62 -18.19
CA TYR A 20 -8.13 9.53 -17.42
C TYR A 20 -8.02 8.32 -16.49
N GLY A 21 -8.04 8.59 -15.17
CA GLY A 21 -8.65 7.68 -14.20
C GLY A 21 -7.77 6.60 -13.56
N GLN A 22 -6.48 6.86 -13.29
CA GLN A 22 -5.68 6.02 -12.38
C GLN A 22 -5.06 6.81 -11.22
N GLU A 23 -5.70 7.90 -10.80
CA GLU A 23 -5.27 8.64 -9.63
C GLU A 23 -5.56 7.83 -8.36
N TRP A 24 -4.62 6.98 -8.00
CA TRP A 24 -4.63 6.32 -6.70
C TRP A 24 -4.13 7.29 -5.64
N SER A 25 -4.89 7.42 -4.56
CA SER A 25 -4.53 8.24 -3.41
C SER A 25 -4.64 7.44 -2.11
N VAL A 26 -3.74 7.76 -1.18
CA VAL A 26 -3.72 7.12 0.14
C VAL A 26 -4.85 7.69 1.00
N LYS A 27 -5.70 6.81 1.53
CA LYS A 27 -6.72 7.15 2.54
C LYS A 27 -6.24 6.86 3.96
N ASP A 28 -5.64 5.70 4.17
CA ASP A 28 -4.99 5.37 5.44
C ASP A 28 -3.81 4.41 5.27
N ILE A 29 -2.82 4.52 6.14
CA ILE A 29 -1.76 3.53 6.35
C ILE A 29 -1.49 3.38 7.84
N GLY A 30 -1.21 2.16 8.28
CA GLY A 30 -1.01 1.91 9.70
C GLY A 30 -0.50 0.53 10.04
N ILE A 31 -0.22 0.39 11.34
CA ILE A 31 0.19 -0.84 12.01
C ILE A 31 -0.65 -0.97 13.28
N GLY A 32 -1.03 -2.21 13.59
CA GLY A 32 -1.72 -2.53 14.83
C GLY A 32 -2.58 -3.78 14.74
N ILE A 33 -3.64 -3.82 15.53
CA ILE A 33 -4.54 -4.98 15.61
C ILE A 33 -5.71 -4.76 14.66
N LEU A 34 -5.90 -5.71 13.75
CA LEU A 34 -7.05 -5.81 12.86
C LEU A 34 -7.99 -6.91 13.33
N ASP A 35 -9.27 -6.80 13.00
CA ASP A 35 -10.25 -7.89 13.06
C ASP A 35 -10.47 -8.44 11.63
N THR A 36 -10.19 -9.71 11.41
CA THR A 36 -10.22 -10.41 10.12
C THR A 36 -11.49 -11.21 9.88
N SER A 37 -12.50 -11.07 10.75
CA SER A 37 -13.79 -11.77 10.58
C SER A 37 -14.47 -11.47 9.25
N GLU A 38 -14.20 -10.30 8.65
CA GLU A 38 -14.72 -9.85 7.35
C GLU A 38 -13.58 -9.30 6.48
N TYR A 39 -12.44 -10.01 6.44
CA TYR A 39 -11.17 -9.54 5.87
C TYR A 39 -11.21 -9.17 4.38
N ASP A 40 -12.20 -9.63 3.63
CA ASP A 40 -12.38 -9.39 2.19
C ASP A 40 -13.34 -8.23 1.90
N LYS A 41 -14.16 -7.82 2.88
CA LYS A 41 -15.17 -6.77 2.73
C LYS A 41 -14.74 -5.44 3.30
N GLU A 42 -14.17 -5.44 4.51
CA GLU A 42 -13.93 -4.21 5.26
C GLU A 42 -12.60 -4.26 6.04
N LEU A 43 -11.87 -3.15 6.03
CA LEU A 43 -10.72 -2.95 6.90
C LEU A 43 -11.18 -2.58 8.31
N ARG A 44 -11.19 -3.55 9.23
CA ARG A 44 -11.59 -3.33 10.63
C ARG A 44 -10.38 -3.14 11.53
N ILE A 45 -10.06 -1.89 11.84
CA ILE A 45 -8.96 -1.52 12.72
C ILE A 45 -9.45 -1.54 14.17
N VAL A 46 -9.01 -2.54 14.94
CA VAL A 46 -9.32 -2.63 16.39
C VAL A 46 -8.46 -1.65 17.18
N LYS A 47 -7.16 -1.58 16.86
CA LYS A 47 -6.22 -0.70 17.53
C LYS A 47 -5.08 -0.31 16.60
N LYS A 48 -4.84 0.98 16.44
CA LYS A 48 -3.68 1.54 15.70
C LYS A 48 -2.65 2.08 16.70
N GLY A 49 -1.37 1.89 16.43
CA GLY A 49 -0.33 2.31 17.37
C GLY A 49 1.09 2.21 16.85
N VAL A 50 1.99 2.93 17.52
CA VAL A 50 3.44 2.99 17.20
C VAL A 50 4.32 2.40 18.29
N LYS A 51 3.73 1.95 19.40
CA LYS A 51 4.42 1.27 20.50
C LYS A 51 3.60 0.03 20.85
N TRP A 52 4.28 -1.10 20.93
CA TRP A 52 3.67 -2.39 21.18
C TRP A 52 4.59 -3.19 22.10
N SER A 53 4.00 -3.92 23.05
CA SER A 53 4.74 -4.93 23.79
C SER A 53 4.63 -6.26 23.08
N GLU A 54 5.71 -7.02 23.12
CA GLU A 54 5.75 -8.39 22.63
C GLU A 54 4.70 -9.25 23.35
N LYS A 55 4.57 -9.07 24.67
CA LYS A 55 3.54 -9.76 25.48
C LYS A 55 2.12 -9.51 24.96
N GLU A 56 1.79 -8.27 24.58
CA GLU A 56 0.48 -7.95 24.00
C GLU A 56 0.24 -8.74 22.70
N ILE A 57 1.22 -8.76 21.80
CA ILE A 57 1.12 -9.45 20.51
C ILE A 57 1.12 -10.97 20.66
N TYR A 58 1.91 -11.51 21.59
CA TYR A 58 1.95 -12.94 21.88
C TYR A 58 0.61 -13.44 22.45
N ASN A 59 0.07 -12.72 23.43
CA ASN A 59 -1.23 -13.05 24.02
C ASN A 59 -2.37 -12.98 23.00
N LEU A 60 -2.28 -12.05 22.03
CA LEU A 60 -3.21 -11.98 20.92
C LEU A 60 -3.24 -13.30 20.14
N ARG A 61 -2.07 -13.87 19.79
CA ARG A 61 -1.99 -15.13 19.03
C ARG A 61 -2.49 -16.35 19.78
N LEU A 62 -2.32 -16.39 21.10
CA LEU A 62 -2.73 -17.52 21.92
C LEU A 62 -4.23 -17.54 22.22
N SER A 63 -4.95 -16.46 21.93
CA SER A 63 -6.38 -16.36 22.21
C SER A 63 -7.18 -17.25 21.23
N PRO A 64 -7.77 -18.38 21.67
CA PRO A 64 -8.44 -19.31 20.77
C PRO A 64 -9.64 -18.63 20.08
N GLY A 65 -9.82 -18.87 18.78
CA GLY A 65 -10.95 -18.32 18.01
C GLY A 65 -10.91 -16.81 17.79
N THR A 66 -9.76 -16.16 18.02
CA THR A 66 -9.63 -14.74 17.72
C THR A 66 -9.39 -14.53 16.22
N GLU A 67 -10.29 -13.78 15.58
CA GLU A 67 -10.06 -13.18 14.27
C GLU A 67 -9.15 -11.94 14.37
N LYS A 68 -8.45 -11.73 15.48
CA LYS A 68 -7.61 -10.54 15.66
C LYS A 68 -6.15 -10.83 15.37
N VAL A 69 -5.54 -10.02 14.51
CA VAL A 69 -4.15 -10.18 14.08
C VAL A 69 -3.36 -8.89 14.22
N PHE A 70 -2.08 -8.99 14.55
CA PHE A 70 -1.15 -7.88 14.46
C PHE A 70 -0.67 -7.75 13.02
N ALA A 71 -0.98 -6.62 12.37
CA ALA A 71 -0.78 -6.43 10.94
C ALA A 71 -0.46 -4.97 10.60
N THR A 72 -0.04 -4.77 9.36
CA THR A 72 0.01 -3.46 8.72
C THR A 72 -0.96 -3.41 7.54
N TRP A 73 -1.41 -2.21 7.19
CA TRP A 73 -2.36 -2.01 6.11
C TRP A 73 -2.06 -0.76 5.27
N VAL A 74 -2.58 -0.79 4.06
CA VAL A 74 -2.77 0.36 3.18
C VAL A 74 -4.22 0.38 2.73
N ALA A 75 -4.87 1.55 2.80
CA ALA A 75 -6.21 1.79 2.31
C ALA A 75 -6.19 2.93 1.29
N GLY A 76 -6.88 2.73 0.16
CA GLY A 76 -7.07 3.66 -0.92
C GLY A 76 -8.53 3.71 -1.39
N PRO A 77 -8.80 4.18 -2.62
CA PRO A 77 -10.13 4.04 -3.22
C PRO A 77 -10.50 2.56 -3.47
N PRO A 78 -11.80 2.21 -3.58
CA PRO A 78 -12.24 0.90 -4.09
C PRO A 78 -11.60 0.54 -5.43
N THR A 79 -11.38 -0.75 -5.69
CA THR A 79 -10.65 -1.22 -6.89
C THR A 79 -11.29 -0.82 -8.21
N LYS A 80 -12.63 -0.75 -8.23
CA LYS A 80 -13.41 -0.29 -9.39
C LYS A 80 -13.07 1.14 -9.85
N ASP A 81 -12.48 1.96 -8.99
CA ASP A 81 -12.13 3.36 -9.29
C ASP A 81 -10.75 3.51 -9.94
N PHE A 82 -9.98 2.42 -10.09
CA PHE A 82 -8.65 2.44 -10.71
C PHE A 82 -8.36 1.18 -11.53
N LEU A 83 -9.28 0.80 -12.42
CA LEU A 83 -9.08 -0.33 -13.32
C LEU A 83 -8.18 0.05 -14.51
N ASN A 84 -7.42 -0.92 -15.03
CA ASN A 84 -6.72 -0.81 -16.30
C ASN A 84 -7.64 -1.22 -17.47
N GLU A 85 -7.11 -1.15 -18.70
CA GLU A 85 -7.84 -1.48 -19.93
C GLU A 85 -8.38 -2.92 -19.95
N ASN A 86 -7.79 -3.82 -19.17
CA ASN A 86 -8.22 -5.22 -19.03
C ASN A 86 -9.25 -5.43 -17.91
N GLY A 87 -9.75 -4.37 -17.27
CA GLY A 87 -10.70 -4.44 -16.16
C GLY A 87 -10.09 -4.94 -14.85
N LEU A 88 -8.75 -4.93 -14.73
CA LEU A 88 -8.03 -5.33 -13.51
C LEU A 88 -7.61 -4.10 -12.70
N PRO A 89 -7.48 -4.17 -11.37
CA PRO A 89 -6.93 -3.07 -10.59
C PRO A 89 -5.52 -2.70 -11.08
N ALA A 90 -5.36 -1.45 -11.49
CA ALA A 90 -4.14 -0.93 -12.10
C ALA A 90 -2.99 -0.80 -11.10
N TRP A 91 -3.30 -0.58 -9.82
CA TRP A 91 -2.32 -0.44 -8.74
C TRP A 91 -2.33 -1.66 -7.82
N MET A 92 -1.13 -2.05 -7.39
CA MET A 92 -0.86 -3.09 -6.40
C MET A 92 -0.08 -2.50 -5.23
N CYS A 93 -0.06 -3.18 -4.08
CA CYS A 93 0.60 -2.72 -2.85
C CYS A 93 1.89 -3.49 -2.58
N GLU A 94 2.96 -2.80 -2.22
CA GLU A 94 4.22 -3.38 -1.80
C GLU A 94 4.67 -2.80 -0.46
N TYR A 95 5.21 -3.65 0.41
CA TYR A 95 5.74 -3.27 1.72
C TYR A 95 7.24 -3.53 1.76
N VAL A 96 8.02 -2.55 2.22
CA VAL A 96 9.45 -2.71 2.52
C VAL A 96 9.63 -2.53 4.01
N ILE A 97 10.07 -3.58 4.70
CA ILE A 97 10.31 -3.57 6.14
C ILE A 97 11.82 -3.46 6.37
N THR A 98 12.22 -2.46 7.14
CA THR A 98 13.53 -2.43 7.80
C THR A 98 13.37 -2.87 9.25
N TYR A 99 14.00 -3.99 9.59
CA TYR A 99 13.98 -4.59 10.91
C TYR A 99 14.94 -3.86 11.88
N PRO A 100 14.82 -4.08 13.21
CA PRO A 100 15.72 -3.45 14.18
C PRO A 100 17.21 -3.74 13.95
N ASP A 101 17.53 -4.94 13.47
CA ASP A 101 18.87 -5.39 13.09
C ASP A 101 19.39 -4.80 11.77
N LYS A 102 18.61 -3.90 11.15
CA LYS A 102 18.86 -3.25 9.86
C LYS A 102 18.73 -4.15 8.64
N SER A 103 18.34 -5.42 8.79
CA SER A 103 17.95 -6.22 7.65
C SER A 103 16.72 -5.61 6.97
N ILE A 104 16.59 -5.83 5.67
CA ILE A 104 15.50 -5.31 4.85
C ILE A 104 14.83 -6.48 4.15
N GLN A 105 13.50 -6.54 4.22
CA GLN A 105 12.71 -7.46 3.42
C GLN A 105 11.63 -6.71 2.64
N LYS A 106 11.34 -7.22 1.45
CA LYS A 106 10.32 -6.70 0.54
C LYS A 106 9.21 -7.75 0.40
N PHE A 107 7.97 -7.28 0.44
CA PHE A 107 6.77 -8.10 0.32
C PHE A 107 5.83 -7.51 -0.73
N GLY A 108 5.27 -8.38 -1.58
CA GLY A 108 4.42 -8.00 -2.70
C GLY A 108 5.18 -7.88 -4.03
N PRO A 109 4.56 -7.29 -5.07
CA PRO A 109 3.30 -6.56 -5.01
C PRO A 109 2.06 -7.47 -4.78
N PHE A 110 1.17 -7.06 -3.89
CA PHE A 110 -0.11 -7.71 -3.57
C PHE A 110 -1.28 -6.94 -4.19
N GLY A 111 -2.38 -7.63 -4.49
CA GLY A 111 -3.63 -6.98 -4.86
C GLY A 111 -4.26 -6.22 -3.68
N PHE A 112 -5.18 -5.32 -4.01
CA PHE A 112 -6.14 -4.75 -3.06
C PHE A 112 -7.41 -5.60 -3.07
N TYR A 113 -8.05 -5.77 -1.90
CA TYR A 113 -9.42 -6.23 -1.80
C TYR A 113 -10.37 -5.22 -2.48
N GLU A 114 -11.59 -5.65 -2.83
CA GLU A 114 -12.53 -4.83 -3.63
C GLU A 114 -12.81 -3.45 -3.01
N SER A 115 -12.90 -3.38 -1.68
CA SER A 115 -13.11 -2.14 -0.94
C SER A 115 -11.87 -1.23 -0.86
N GLY A 116 -10.75 -1.63 -1.45
CA GLY A 116 -9.62 -0.74 -1.69
C GLY A 116 -8.49 -0.80 -0.66
N PHE A 117 -8.36 -1.89 0.09
CA PHE A 117 -7.30 -2.04 1.08
C PHE A 117 -6.44 -3.30 0.84
N SER A 118 -5.23 -3.28 1.37
CA SER A 118 -4.30 -4.41 1.40
C SER A 118 -3.74 -4.52 2.82
N THR A 119 -3.56 -5.73 3.31
CA THR A 119 -3.03 -6.01 4.64
C THR A 119 -1.88 -7.01 4.57
N MET A 120 -0.99 -6.93 5.57
CA MET A 120 0.06 -7.91 5.76
C MET A 120 0.20 -8.19 7.26
N ILE A 121 0.04 -9.45 7.65
CA ILE A 121 0.26 -9.90 9.02
C ILE A 121 1.74 -9.72 9.35
N ILE A 122 2.04 -9.03 10.45
CA ILE A 122 3.40 -8.88 10.94
C ILE A 122 3.60 -9.91 12.03
N ASN A 123 4.61 -10.76 11.84
CA ASN A 123 4.99 -11.74 12.82
C ASN A 123 6.25 -11.33 13.57
N PRO A 124 6.16 -10.50 14.63
CA PRO A 124 7.36 -10.18 15.39
C PRO A 124 7.90 -11.41 16.11
N SER A 125 9.23 -11.46 16.19
CA SER A 125 10.02 -12.45 16.90
C SER A 125 10.77 -11.76 18.05
N LEU A 126 10.99 -12.48 19.16
CA LEU A 126 11.84 -12.08 20.28
C LEU A 126 13.22 -11.55 19.88
N LYS A 127 13.74 -12.00 18.73
CA LYS A 127 15.05 -11.57 18.22
C LYS A 127 15.04 -10.16 17.60
N LEU A 128 13.87 -9.54 17.47
CA LEU A 128 13.65 -8.31 16.71
C LEU A 128 12.87 -7.26 17.54
N LEU A 129 13.27 -7.10 18.81
CA LEU A 129 12.87 -5.95 19.62
C LEU A 129 13.53 -4.67 19.12
N GLY A 130 12.88 -3.53 19.32
CA GLY A 130 13.38 -2.21 18.95
C GLY A 130 12.58 -1.54 17.85
N LYS A 131 13.24 -0.67 17.08
CA LYS A 131 12.59 0.21 16.09
C LYS A 131 12.48 -0.47 14.73
N TRP A 132 11.26 -0.53 14.22
CA TRP A 132 10.92 -1.02 12.90
C TRP A 132 10.55 0.15 12.00
N LYS A 133 10.86 0.04 10.71
CA LYS A 133 10.39 0.94 9.65
C LYS A 133 9.62 0.14 8.61
N ILE A 134 8.47 0.65 8.20
CA ILE A 134 7.73 0.13 7.05
C ILE A 134 7.57 1.27 6.05
N GLU A 135 8.02 1.03 4.83
CA GLU A 135 7.76 1.88 3.67
C GLU A 135 6.70 1.22 2.81
N TYR A 136 5.72 2.02 2.40
CA TYR A 136 4.54 1.56 1.67
C TYR A 136 4.64 2.09 0.25
N PHE A 137 4.48 1.20 -0.72
CA PHE A 137 4.53 1.55 -2.12
C PHE A 137 3.27 1.09 -2.83
N ILE A 138 2.87 1.84 -3.84
CA ILE A 138 2.02 1.32 -4.91
C ILE A 138 2.87 1.02 -6.14
N VAL A 139 2.51 -0.03 -6.84
CA VAL A 139 3.18 -0.48 -8.08
C VAL A 139 2.12 -0.62 -9.16
N HIS A 140 2.31 0.06 -10.28
CA HIS A 140 1.43 -0.07 -11.42
C HIS A 140 1.62 -1.44 -12.06
N ARG A 141 0.52 -2.18 -12.26
CA ARG A 141 0.49 -3.54 -12.78
C ARG A 141 1.18 -3.68 -14.14
N ASP A 142 0.85 -2.80 -15.07
CA ASP A 142 1.30 -2.95 -16.46
C ASP A 142 2.67 -2.29 -16.73
N THR A 143 2.96 -1.14 -16.10
CA THR A 143 4.18 -0.37 -16.35
C THR A 143 5.30 -0.60 -15.33
N ASN A 144 5.00 -1.25 -14.19
CA ASN A 144 5.87 -1.33 -13.02
C ASN A 144 6.29 0.04 -12.43
N ASP A 145 5.58 1.13 -12.77
CA ASP A 145 5.77 2.42 -12.11
C ASP A 145 5.55 2.25 -10.61
N ARG A 146 6.51 2.69 -9.79
CA ARG A 146 6.56 2.40 -8.36
C ARG A 146 6.67 3.70 -7.58
N ARG A 147 5.71 3.93 -6.69
CA ARG A 147 5.58 5.19 -5.95
C ARG A 147 5.56 4.94 -4.45
N LEU A 148 6.40 5.65 -3.71
CA LEU A 148 6.34 5.68 -2.25
C LEU A 148 5.08 6.47 -1.83
N ILE A 149 4.20 5.85 -1.06
CA ILE A 149 2.96 6.47 -0.58
C ILE A 149 2.99 6.79 0.91
N GLY A 150 4.00 6.28 1.63
CA GLY A 150 4.24 6.69 3.01
C GLY A 150 5.25 5.83 3.74
N THR A 151 5.56 6.25 4.95
CA THR A 151 6.47 5.55 5.87
C THR A 151 5.87 5.54 7.27
N ARG A 152 6.01 4.42 7.98
CA ARG A 152 5.65 4.31 9.39
C ARG A 152 6.81 3.73 10.19
N LEU A 153 6.97 4.25 11.40
CA LEU A 153 7.87 3.74 12.39
C LEU A 153 7.05 3.18 13.54
N PHE A 154 7.43 2.02 14.07
CA PHE A 154 6.90 1.52 15.33
C PHE A 154 8.02 0.91 16.17
N THR A 155 7.80 0.82 17.47
CA THR A 155 8.73 0.19 18.41
C THR A 155 8.05 -1.02 19.04
N LEU A 156 8.76 -2.14 19.02
CA LEU A 156 8.42 -3.33 19.79
C LEU A 156 9.33 -3.38 21.03
N SER A 157 8.72 -3.45 22.20
CA SER A 157 9.43 -3.67 23.48
C SER A 157 9.01 -4.99 24.09
N GLU A 158 9.69 -5.38 25.17
CA GLU A 158 9.19 -6.39 26.11
C GLU A 158 7.79 -6.02 26.64
#